data_AF-A0A1C0V9N4-F1
#
_entry.id   AF-A0A1C0V9N4-F1
#
_cell.length_a   1.000
_cell.length_b   1.000
_cell.length_c   1.000
_cell.angle_alpha   90.00
_cell.angle_beta   90.00
_cell.angle_gamma   90.00
#
_symmetry.space_group_name_H-M   'P 1'
#
loop_
_entity.id
_entity.type
_entity.pdbx_description
1 polymer ?
#
loop_
_entity_poly.entity_id
_entity_poly.type
_entity_poly.pdbx_seq_one_letter_code
_entity_poly.pdbx_strand_id
1 'polypeptide(L)'
;MTKNKISKFLLYAAIALVFSLSGITHGKISIFEPLQPSVAAITSTIPSTAKAPWPIFQRVDALSFASRVGLQTVWGGYNERSEDPFSFLGVGQSQELTKAANGNYAIYNNLDLGSGVEALMLRVSLDSGTNSVEVRLDSLNGPVIGTCTINNTGLQIYRTVPCPLNSNLAKNTLNNDTRNLVIKFTGSNSNMRFNWFAFWAKDTVQKIDDIQKIQPNRVNKGAPVIPISGRPVRTQNLLPASSDTLARSYGLWSPAKTGECPKWMHDTYWTKAEDGKVYPTWHPPVDFNPETNMYCTYGHEHGDDPRSSEVFNIVGMPAFGYVSEQQEVNSPSHARHEDHFGHKVLVANNWYMYNAKNTSLKTTCDVTIKLHMGSHSPDALTNTAHEMFVGGKCDGEEPFNLKHFALFGKAGQFKEPETSLCSLFVVAGISPNPIDQPLDGVHRAIPTKECFVRGTQKEQLAGVFDRSREFWLTGFAGGSFYFNLKNPSRFFDSSSATKISRTVDTCYNSSHPMSKSLLCQEVLAAGSKVTWDDPRSPFRGTLNSNSHFSALAFGNSPNSVIYTDAYGKNAKTSPDSSQGITFKQIVPVKAFHYKVDGHASLIPAGDYSAYGKNGVRAPN
;
A
#
# COMPACT_ATOMS: atom_id res chain seq x y z
N MET A 1 -29.37 -37.47 -45.77
CA MET A 1 -28.23 -38.07 -46.50
C MET A 1 -26.96 -37.62 -45.79
N THR A 2 -26.39 -38.40 -44.85
CA THR A 2 -25.34 -39.43 -45.05
C THR A 2 -24.16 -38.98 -45.92
N LYS A 3 -22.95 -39.25 -45.38
CA LYS A 3 -21.58 -39.01 -45.90
C LYS A 3 -20.92 -37.70 -45.45
N ASN A 4 -20.35 -37.67 -44.23
CA ASN A 4 -19.06 -36.99 -43.98
C ASN A 4 -18.45 -37.14 -42.57
N LYS A 5 -18.80 -38.20 -41.82
CA LYS A 5 -18.18 -38.46 -40.49
C LYS A 5 -17.28 -39.71 -40.42
N ILE A 6 -17.06 -40.42 -41.53
CA ILE A 6 -16.27 -41.67 -41.54
C ILE A 6 -14.85 -41.51 -42.13
N SER A 7 -14.52 -40.44 -42.86
CA SER A 7 -13.17 -40.28 -43.44
C SER A 7 -12.11 -39.66 -42.52
N LYS A 8 -12.50 -38.97 -41.43
CA LYS A 8 -11.52 -38.35 -40.50
C LYS A 8 -11.02 -39.27 -39.39
N PHE A 9 -11.66 -40.43 -39.18
CA PHE A 9 -11.24 -41.41 -38.17
C PHE A 9 -10.15 -42.37 -38.69
N LEU A 10 -10.03 -42.53 -40.01
CA LEU A 10 -9.07 -43.45 -40.64
C LEU A 10 -7.67 -42.86 -40.88
N LEU A 11 -7.48 -41.54 -40.74
CA LEU A 11 -6.16 -40.92 -40.93
C LEU A 11 -5.29 -40.94 -39.66
N TYR A 12 -5.91 -41.06 -38.47
CA TYR A 12 -5.19 -41.09 -37.19
C TYR A 12 -4.72 -42.48 -36.76
N ALA A 13 -5.24 -43.56 -37.37
CA ALA A 13 -4.84 -44.93 -37.07
C ALA A 13 -3.64 -45.43 -37.88
N ALA A 14 -3.24 -44.74 -38.96
CA ALA A 14 -2.16 -45.18 -39.85
C ALA A 14 -0.76 -44.64 -39.51
N ILE A 15 -0.65 -43.61 -38.66
CA ILE A 15 0.66 -43.02 -38.27
C ILE A 15 1.23 -43.68 -37.00
N ALA A 16 0.37 -44.34 -36.21
CA ALA A 16 0.78 -45.00 -34.96
C ALA A 16 1.41 -46.40 -35.14
N LEU A 17 1.51 -46.92 -36.38
CA LEU A 17 1.94 -48.30 -36.64
C LEU A 17 3.28 -48.44 -37.42
N VAL A 18 4.03 -47.35 -37.63
CA VAL A 18 5.30 -47.38 -38.39
C VAL A 18 6.54 -47.20 -37.51
N PHE A 19 6.40 -46.95 -36.20
CA PHE A 19 7.55 -46.73 -35.29
C PHE A 19 7.83 -47.85 -34.29
N SER A 20 7.28 -49.05 -34.48
CA SER A 20 7.65 -50.20 -33.67
C SER A 20 7.88 -51.41 -34.56
N LEU A 21 9.10 -51.61 -35.06
CA LEU A 21 9.74 -52.92 -35.33
C LEU A 21 11.09 -52.72 -36.04
N SER A 22 12.10 -53.47 -35.58
CA SER A 22 13.53 -53.53 -36.00
C SER A 22 14.41 -52.36 -35.51
N GLY A 23 15.50 -52.52 -34.74
CA GLY A 23 16.26 -53.69 -34.34
C GLY A 23 17.72 -53.58 -34.82
N ILE A 24 18.63 -53.11 -33.94
CA ILE A 24 20.03 -53.60 -33.76
C ILE A 24 21.02 -53.35 -34.94
N THR A 25 22.27 -52.85 -34.86
CA THR A 25 23.21 -52.39 -33.80
C THR A 25 24.55 -51.88 -34.44
N HIS A 26 25.37 -51.22 -33.60
CA HIS A 26 26.86 -51.21 -33.51
C HIS A 26 27.68 -50.04 -34.12
N GLY A 27 28.31 -49.26 -33.22
CA GLY A 27 29.63 -48.66 -33.45
C GLY A 27 30.06 -47.44 -32.62
N LYS A 28 30.43 -47.64 -31.33
CA LYS A 28 31.58 -47.07 -30.55
C LYS A 28 31.92 -45.55 -30.70
N ILE A 29 32.04 -44.70 -29.67
CA ILE A 29 32.88 -44.73 -28.44
C ILE A 29 32.24 -43.78 -27.39
N SER A 30 32.22 -44.20 -26.12
CA SER A 30 31.72 -43.43 -24.97
C SER A 30 32.84 -42.68 -24.25
N ILE A 31 32.68 -41.37 -24.06
CA ILE A 31 33.37 -40.58 -23.04
C ILE A 31 32.35 -39.57 -22.50
N PHE A 32 32.26 -39.52 -21.16
CA PHE A 32 31.39 -38.68 -20.32
C PHE A 32 29.94 -39.14 -20.13
N GLU A 33 29.70 -39.77 -18.97
CA GLU A 33 28.38 -39.87 -18.33
C GLU A 33 27.82 -38.47 -18.03
N PRO A 34 26.54 -38.19 -18.35
CA PRO A 34 25.82 -37.15 -17.62
C PRO A 34 25.29 -37.77 -16.33
N LEU A 35 25.81 -37.27 -15.21
CA LEU A 35 25.14 -37.33 -13.91
C LEU A 35 23.66 -36.98 -14.10
N GLN A 36 22.77 -37.90 -13.72
CA GLN A 36 21.38 -37.56 -13.46
C GLN A 36 21.32 -36.47 -12.37
N PRO A 37 20.46 -35.47 -12.51
CA PRO A 37 19.77 -34.90 -11.37
C PRO A 37 18.33 -35.40 -11.40
N SER A 38 18.08 -36.54 -10.76
CA SER A 38 16.75 -36.83 -10.25
C SER A 38 16.59 -36.07 -8.93
N VAL A 39 16.27 -34.78 -9.03
CA VAL A 39 15.62 -34.08 -7.92
C VAL A 39 14.31 -33.57 -8.49
N ALA A 40 13.24 -34.33 -8.27
CA ALA A 40 11.91 -33.76 -8.29
C ALA A 40 11.91 -32.66 -7.22
N ALA A 41 12.08 -31.41 -7.63
CA ALA A 41 11.86 -30.28 -6.75
C ALA A 41 10.39 -30.34 -6.34
N ILE A 42 10.12 -30.79 -5.12
CA ILE A 42 8.85 -30.57 -4.47
C ILE A 42 8.76 -29.05 -4.34
N THR A 43 8.13 -28.38 -5.30
CA THR A 43 7.85 -26.95 -5.17
C THR A 43 6.85 -26.83 -4.04
N SER A 44 7.34 -26.55 -2.83
CA SER A 44 6.47 -26.24 -1.72
C SER A 44 5.63 -25.04 -2.10
N THR A 45 4.32 -25.17 -1.92
CA THR A 45 3.35 -24.12 -2.17
C THR A 45 2.89 -23.54 -0.85
N ILE A 46 2.47 -22.28 -0.87
CA ILE A 46 1.91 -21.61 0.29
C ILE A 46 0.63 -22.34 0.74
N PRO A 47 0.51 -22.78 2.01
CA PRO A 47 -0.68 -23.48 2.49
C PRO A 47 -1.83 -22.50 2.78
N SER A 48 -3.07 -22.95 2.61
CA SER A 48 -4.27 -22.15 2.92
C SER A 48 -4.47 -21.87 4.41
N THR A 49 -3.74 -22.58 5.26
CA THR A 49 -3.72 -22.43 6.72
C THR A 49 -2.58 -21.52 7.19
N ALA A 50 -1.87 -20.86 6.28
CA ALA A 50 -0.78 -19.96 6.63
C ALA A 50 -1.28 -18.77 7.48
N LYS A 51 -0.51 -18.46 8.54
CA LYS A 51 -0.87 -17.45 9.54
C LYS A 51 -0.02 -16.20 9.39
N ALA A 52 -0.60 -15.06 9.75
CA ALA A 52 0.13 -13.79 9.88
C ALA A 52 0.62 -13.59 11.33
N PRO A 53 1.94 -13.44 11.58
CA PRO A 53 2.48 -13.25 12.94
C PRO A 53 2.26 -11.84 13.51
N TRP A 54 1.72 -10.90 12.73
CA TRP A 54 1.43 -9.53 13.17
C TRP A 54 -0.05 -9.35 13.54
N PRO A 55 -0.41 -8.28 14.29
CA PRO A 55 -1.79 -7.97 14.58
C PRO A 55 -2.57 -7.63 13.32
N ILE A 56 -3.72 -8.28 13.13
CA ILE A 56 -4.64 -8.08 12.02
C ILE A 56 -5.88 -7.38 12.51
N PHE A 57 -6.29 -6.32 11.82
CA PHE A 57 -7.50 -5.59 12.14
C PHE A 57 -8.73 -6.41 11.74
N GLN A 58 -9.58 -6.71 12.71
CA GLN A 58 -10.89 -7.32 12.48
C GLN A 58 -11.96 -6.33 12.94
N ARG A 59 -12.85 -5.93 12.03
CA ARG A 59 -14.00 -5.09 12.34
C ARG A 59 -15.27 -5.85 11.97
N VAL A 60 -16.23 -5.83 12.88
CA VAL A 60 -17.48 -6.58 12.80
C VAL A 60 -18.62 -5.61 12.99
N ASP A 61 -19.48 -5.50 11.98
CA ASP A 61 -20.73 -4.77 12.07
C ASP A 61 -21.57 -5.35 13.21
N ALA A 62 -22.18 -4.49 14.05
CA ALA A 62 -23.03 -4.97 15.11
C ALA A 62 -24.22 -5.77 14.57
N LEU A 63 -24.67 -5.50 13.34
CA LEU A 63 -25.74 -6.22 12.65
C LEU A 63 -25.33 -7.58 12.08
N SER A 64 -24.03 -7.90 12.01
CA SER A 64 -23.53 -9.22 11.60
C SER A 64 -23.62 -10.27 12.72
N PHE A 65 -24.61 -10.15 13.60
CA PHE A 65 -24.86 -11.11 14.65
C PHE A 65 -25.43 -12.42 14.08
N ALA A 66 -25.04 -13.55 14.65
CA ALA A 66 -25.68 -14.84 14.39
C ALA A 66 -27.04 -14.96 15.09
N SER A 67 -27.16 -14.40 16.29
CA SER A 67 -28.42 -14.28 17.01
C SER A 67 -28.41 -13.07 17.94
N ARG A 68 -29.59 -12.55 18.28
CA ARG A 68 -29.77 -11.47 19.25
C ARG A 68 -31.03 -11.67 20.08
N VAL A 69 -31.05 -11.13 21.30
CA VAL A 69 -32.22 -11.10 22.18
C VAL A 69 -32.43 -9.70 22.74
N GLY A 70 -33.68 -9.23 22.64
CA GLY A 70 -34.13 -7.94 23.19
C GLY A 70 -33.62 -6.67 22.48
N LEU A 71 -32.65 -6.82 21.57
CA LEU A 71 -32.11 -5.71 20.77
C LEU A 71 -32.98 -5.42 19.55
N GLN A 72 -33.06 -4.14 19.19
CA GLN A 72 -33.72 -3.65 17.98
C GLN A 72 -32.71 -3.05 17.00
N THR A 73 -33.11 -2.82 15.76
CA THR A 73 -32.31 -2.01 14.83
C THR A 73 -32.87 -0.59 14.75
N VAL A 74 -31.99 0.38 14.50
CA VAL A 74 -32.36 1.77 14.24
C VAL A 74 -31.46 2.31 13.15
N TRP A 75 -31.96 3.26 12.35
CA TRP A 75 -31.09 4.00 11.43
C TRP A 75 -30.13 4.89 12.23
N GLY A 76 -28.84 4.75 11.96
CA GLY A 76 -27.81 5.59 12.54
C GLY A 76 -27.96 7.03 12.08
N GLY A 77 -27.57 7.99 12.90
CA GLY A 77 -27.58 9.42 12.53
C GLY A 77 -26.42 9.82 11.61
N TYR A 78 -25.61 8.87 11.14
CA TYR A 78 -24.35 9.12 10.46
C TYR A 78 -24.13 8.18 9.26
N ASN A 79 -23.41 8.67 8.25
CA ASN A 79 -22.95 7.90 7.11
C ASN A 79 -21.60 7.25 7.47
N GLU A 80 -21.61 6.16 8.24
CA GLU A 80 -20.43 5.34 8.57
C GLU A 80 -20.77 3.90 8.18
N ARG A 81 -19.93 3.24 7.36
CA ARG A 81 -19.90 1.78 7.31
C ARG A 81 -18.94 1.27 8.38
N SER A 82 -19.30 0.13 8.95
CA SER A 82 -18.50 -0.68 9.86
C SER A 82 -17.27 -1.33 9.21
N GLU A 83 -16.81 -0.91 8.02
CA GLU A 83 -15.72 -1.60 7.30
C GLU A 83 -14.70 -0.64 6.67
N ASP A 84 -14.95 0.67 6.67
CA ASP A 84 -14.10 1.65 5.97
C ASP A 84 -13.61 2.77 6.92
N PRO A 85 -12.55 2.53 7.70
CA PRO A 85 -11.99 3.52 8.62
C PRO A 85 -11.44 4.79 7.95
N PHE A 86 -11.24 4.77 6.62
CA PHE A 86 -10.56 5.82 5.88
C PHE A 86 -11.44 6.52 4.85
N SER A 87 -12.74 6.20 4.84
CA SER A 87 -13.75 6.82 3.97
C SER A 87 -13.39 6.77 2.47
N PHE A 88 -12.80 5.66 2.00
CA PHE A 88 -12.51 5.41 0.59
C PHE A 88 -13.72 4.99 -0.23
N LEU A 89 -14.60 4.21 0.37
CA LEU A 89 -15.83 3.72 -0.20
C LEU A 89 -16.89 4.71 0.27
N GLY A 90 -17.31 5.63 -0.60
CA GLY A 90 -18.38 6.59 -0.25
C GLY A 90 -19.51 5.89 0.49
N VAL A 91 -19.74 6.28 1.74
CA VAL A 91 -20.63 5.57 2.67
C VAL A 91 -22.01 6.21 2.68
N GLY A 92 -23.05 5.37 2.59
CA GLY A 92 -24.42 5.74 2.89
C GLY A 92 -24.76 5.51 4.36
N GLN A 93 -25.91 6.02 4.79
CA GLN A 93 -26.47 5.76 6.11
C GLN A 93 -26.62 4.25 6.35
N SER A 94 -26.25 3.77 7.54
CA SER A 94 -26.37 2.37 7.95
C SER A 94 -27.31 2.22 9.15
N GLN A 95 -27.81 0.99 9.36
CA GLN A 95 -28.52 0.64 10.59
C GLN A 95 -27.52 0.18 11.66
N GLU A 96 -27.96 0.18 12.92
CA GLU A 96 -27.19 -0.24 14.08
C GLU A 96 -28.10 -0.89 15.13
N LEU A 97 -27.51 -1.53 16.15
CA LEU A 97 -28.27 -2.10 17.27
C LEU A 97 -28.64 -1.05 18.32
N THR A 98 -29.82 -1.19 18.92
CA THR A 98 -30.30 -0.35 20.02
C THR A 98 -31.19 -1.16 20.98
N LYS A 99 -31.82 -0.51 21.96
CA LYS A 99 -32.54 -1.13 23.08
C LYS A 99 -31.62 -2.06 23.89
N ALA A 100 -30.42 -1.60 24.20
CA ALA A 100 -29.40 -2.32 24.97
C ALA A 100 -29.73 -2.35 26.47
N ALA A 101 -30.90 -2.90 26.83
CA ALA A 101 -31.33 -3.07 28.21
C ALA A 101 -30.57 -4.21 28.91
N ASN A 102 -30.55 -4.19 30.24
CA ASN A 102 -29.97 -5.26 31.04
C ASN A 102 -30.52 -6.64 30.64
N GLY A 103 -29.64 -7.58 30.32
CA GLY A 103 -29.96 -8.93 29.89
C GLY A 103 -30.04 -9.11 28.37
N ASN A 104 -30.10 -8.04 27.59
CA ASN A 104 -30.09 -8.12 26.13
C ASN A 104 -28.69 -8.45 25.62
N TYR A 105 -28.59 -9.14 24.48
CA TYR A 105 -27.30 -9.56 23.93
C TYR A 105 -27.34 -9.82 22.43
N ALA A 106 -26.15 -9.85 21.83
CA ALA A 106 -25.89 -10.34 20.48
C ALA A 106 -24.74 -11.37 20.51
N ILE A 107 -24.84 -12.41 19.70
CA ILE A 107 -23.82 -13.45 19.55
C ILE A 107 -23.21 -13.33 18.15
N TYR A 108 -21.88 -13.32 18.08
CA TYR A 108 -21.10 -13.25 16.85
C TYR A 108 -20.27 -14.53 16.73
N ASN A 109 -20.49 -15.28 15.65
CA ASN A 109 -19.88 -16.59 15.47
C ASN A 109 -18.63 -16.54 14.58
N ASN A 110 -17.78 -17.56 14.70
CA ASN A 110 -16.66 -17.83 13.80
C ASN A 110 -15.62 -16.70 13.72
N LEU A 111 -15.31 -16.08 14.86
CA LEU A 111 -14.28 -15.04 14.96
C LEU A 111 -12.91 -15.68 15.19
N ASP A 112 -11.95 -15.37 14.33
CA ASP A 112 -10.56 -15.76 14.52
C ASP A 112 -9.90 -14.82 15.55
N LEU A 113 -9.79 -15.29 16.80
CA LEU A 113 -9.17 -14.54 17.89
C LEU A 113 -7.64 -14.73 17.94
N GLY A 114 -7.10 -15.56 17.04
CA GLY A 114 -5.66 -15.78 16.93
C GLY A 114 -5.04 -16.29 18.24
N SER A 115 -3.83 -15.82 18.53
CA SER A 115 -3.11 -16.14 19.79
C SER A 115 -3.54 -15.30 20.99
N GLY A 116 -4.41 -14.29 20.80
CA GLY A 116 -4.93 -13.44 21.86
C GLY A 116 -5.43 -12.10 21.39
N VAL A 117 -6.50 -11.63 22.02
CA VAL A 117 -7.07 -10.28 21.85
C VAL A 117 -6.98 -9.51 23.17
N GLU A 118 -6.38 -8.33 23.12
CA GLU A 118 -6.17 -7.47 24.30
C GLU A 118 -7.41 -6.67 24.69
N ALA A 119 -8.14 -6.16 23.69
CA ALA A 119 -9.33 -5.33 23.91
C ALA A 119 -10.27 -5.40 22.70
N LEU A 120 -11.57 -5.26 22.95
CA LEU A 120 -12.51 -4.84 21.91
C LEU A 120 -12.59 -3.32 21.86
N MET A 121 -12.72 -2.78 20.65
CA MET A 121 -13.04 -1.38 20.37
C MET A 121 -14.53 -1.31 20.07
N LEU A 122 -15.34 -0.72 20.95
CA LEU A 122 -16.79 -0.63 20.78
C LEU A 122 -17.19 0.74 20.24
N ARG A 123 -17.81 0.81 19.05
CA ARG A 123 -18.39 2.05 18.51
C ARG A 123 -19.81 2.20 18.98
N VAL A 124 -20.03 3.16 19.86
CA VAL A 124 -21.29 3.35 20.58
C VAL A 124 -21.72 4.82 20.63
N SER A 125 -23.01 5.04 20.86
CA SER A 125 -23.56 6.33 21.28
C SER A 125 -24.52 6.12 22.45
N LEU A 126 -24.41 6.95 23.48
CA LEU A 126 -25.27 6.95 24.65
C LEU A 126 -25.69 8.38 24.97
N ASP A 127 -26.99 8.63 25.07
CA ASP A 127 -27.58 9.96 25.25
C ASP A 127 -27.28 10.61 26.61
N SER A 128 -27.23 9.79 27.66
CA SER A 128 -27.17 10.20 29.06
C SER A 128 -26.78 9.03 29.97
N GLY A 129 -26.30 9.34 31.17
CA GLY A 129 -25.98 8.31 32.18
C GLY A 129 -24.87 7.35 31.75
N THR A 130 -25.01 6.09 32.15
CA THR A 130 -24.04 5.01 31.86
C THR A 130 -24.75 3.71 31.44
N ASN A 131 -24.04 2.86 30.71
CA ASN A 131 -24.39 1.46 30.45
C ASN A 131 -23.15 0.58 30.75
N SER A 132 -23.30 -0.73 30.75
CA SER A 132 -22.21 -1.70 30.93
C SER A 132 -22.36 -2.85 29.95
N VAL A 133 -21.23 -3.34 29.45
CA VAL A 133 -21.15 -4.46 28.49
C VAL A 133 -20.27 -5.55 29.12
N GLU A 134 -20.81 -6.76 29.17
CA GLU A 134 -20.06 -7.99 29.42
C GLU A 134 -19.74 -8.68 28.08
N VAL A 135 -18.47 -9.00 27.88
CA VAL A 135 -18.02 -9.82 26.75
C VAL A 135 -17.79 -11.24 27.27
N ARG A 136 -18.47 -12.22 26.68
CA ARG A 136 -18.36 -13.63 27.04
C ARG A 136 -17.90 -14.48 25.87
N LEU A 137 -17.20 -15.57 26.17
CA LEU A 137 -16.65 -16.48 25.18
C LEU A 137 -17.56 -17.68 24.93
N ASP A 138 -17.72 -18.04 23.66
CA ASP A 138 -18.49 -19.17 23.09
C ASP A 138 -20.00 -19.16 23.29
N SER A 139 -20.50 -18.84 24.49
CA SER A 139 -21.92 -18.93 24.83
C SER A 139 -22.34 -17.90 25.89
N LEU A 140 -23.66 -17.77 26.10
CA LEU A 140 -24.23 -16.84 27.09
C LEU A 140 -23.80 -17.17 28.53
N ASN A 141 -23.58 -18.45 28.82
CA ASN A 141 -23.11 -18.93 30.13
C ASN A 141 -21.59 -19.17 30.14
N GLY A 142 -20.90 -18.87 29.05
CA GLY A 142 -19.45 -18.97 28.96
C GLY A 142 -18.73 -17.96 29.87
N PRO A 143 -17.41 -18.10 30.01
CA PRO A 143 -16.63 -17.24 30.88
C PRO A 143 -16.73 -15.78 30.42
N VAL A 144 -16.87 -14.87 31.39
CA VAL A 144 -16.73 -13.43 31.14
C VAL A 144 -15.25 -13.16 30.89
N ILE A 145 -14.94 -12.67 29.70
CA ILE A 145 -13.58 -12.33 29.29
C ILE A 145 -13.34 -10.83 29.30
N GLY A 146 -14.37 -10.00 29.45
CA GLY A 146 -14.22 -8.56 29.62
C GLY A 146 -15.49 -7.91 30.17
N THR A 147 -15.33 -6.77 30.84
CA THR A 147 -16.44 -5.92 31.27
C THR A 147 -16.04 -4.46 31.10
N CYS A 148 -16.88 -3.66 30.45
CA CYS A 148 -16.59 -2.26 30.18
C CYS A 148 -17.82 -1.37 30.39
N THR A 149 -17.56 -0.22 31.02
CA THR A 149 -18.57 0.82 31.26
C THR A 149 -18.62 1.76 30.06
N ILE A 150 -19.83 2.01 29.56
CA ILE A 150 -20.10 3.00 28.52
C ILE A 150 -20.65 4.25 29.18
N ASN A 151 -19.91 5.35 29.08
CA ASN A 151 -20.35 6.65 29.58
C ASN A 151 -21.15 7.41 28.52
N ASN A 152 -21.92 8.41 28.98
CA ASN A 152 -22.59 9.37 28.11
C ASN A 152 -21.64 9.94 27.05
N THR A 153 -22.04 9.84 25.78
CA THR A 153 -21.33 10.43 24.64
C THR A 153 -22.09 11.60 24.03
N GLY A 154 -23.37 11.73 24.34
CA GLY A 154 -24.36 12.62 23.73
C GLY A 154 -25.21 11.88 22.69
N LEU A 155 -26.43 12.39 22.49
CA LEU A 155 -27.40 11.82 21.55
C LEU A 155 -26.82 11.77 20.12
N GLN A 156 -26.67 10.56 19.56
CA GLN A 156 -26.10 10.32 18.23
C GLN A 156 -24.67 10.87 18.05
N ILE A 157 -23.96 11.13 19.15
CA ILE A 157 -22.54 11.44 19.14
C ILE A 157 -21.80 10.13 19.39
N TYR A 158 -21.15 9.60 18.35
CA TYR A 158 -20.47 8.31 18.43
C TYR A 158 -19.05 8.45 18.99
N ARG A 159 -18.66 7.48 19.83
CA ARG A 159 -17.31 7.32 20.34
C ARG A 159 -16.88 5.85 20.23
N THR A 160 -15.59 5.64 20.03
CA THR A 160 -14.97 4.31 20.14
C THR A 160 -14.44 4.14 21.56
N VAL A 161 -14.98 3.17 22.29
CA VAL A 161 -14.68 2.92 23.71
C VAL A 161 -13.89 1.61 23.85
N PRO A 162 -12.79 1.58 24.62
CA PRO A 162 -12.07 0.34 24.90
C PRO A 162 -12.89 -0.59 25.82
N CYS A 163 -12.83 -1.88 25.52
CA CYS A 163 -13.30 -2.95 26.38
C CYS A 163 -12.15 -3.95 26.59
N PRO A 164 -11.30 -3.76 27.62
CA PRO A 164 -10.18 -4.65 27.90
C PRO A 164 -10.65 -6.08 28.13
N LEU A 165 -9.90 -7.05 27.59
CA LEU A 165 -10.18 -8.47 27.70
C LEU A 165 -9.09 -9.20 28.50
N ASN A 166 -9.45 -10.32 29.10
CA ASN A 166 -8.51 -11.32 29.58
C ASN A 166 -7.93 -12.07 28.38
N SER A 167 -6.77 -11.63 27.90
CA SER A 167 -6.10 -12.17 26.71
C SER A 167 -5.70 -13.65 26.83
N ASN A 168 -5.58 -14.19 28.04
CA ASN A 168 -5.35 -15.63 28.23
C ASN A 168 -6.57 -16.48 27.85
N LEU A 169 -7.77 -15.91 27.95
CA LEU A 169 -9.02 -16.56 27.58
C LEU A 169 -9.45 -16.17 26.16
N ALA A 170 -9.26 -14.89 25.78
CA ALA A 170 -9.68 -14.32 24.51
C ALA A 170 -8.74 -14.72 23.34
N LYS A 171 -8.61 -16.02 23.08
CA LYS A 171 -7.74 -16.61 22.04
C LYS A 171 -8.36 -17.87 21.44
N ASN A 172 -7.85 -18.34 20.31
CA ASN A 172 -8.19 -19.66 19.78
C ASN A 172 -7.52 -20.76 20.63
N THR A 173 -8.15 -21.93 20.72
CA THR A 173 -7.60 -23.05 21.52
C THR A 173 -6.78 -24.04 20.69
N LEU A 174 -7.15 -24.22 19.43
CA LEU A 174 -6.49 -25.13 18.50
C LEU A 174 -6.15 -24.41 17.18
N ASN A 175 -5.30 -25.02 16.37
CA ASN A 175 -4.97 -24.49 15.05
C ASN A 175 -6.21 -24.51 14.14
N ASN A 176 -6.51 -23.36 13.52
CA ASN A 176 -7.70 -23.12 12.67
C ASN A 176 -9.05 -23.11 13.41
N ASP A 177 -9.02 -23.04 14.74
CA ASP A 177 -10.20 -22.83 15.57
C ASP A 177 -10.71 -21.37 15.41
N THR A 178 -12.02 -21.18 15.53
CA THR A 178 -12.66 -19.86 15.56
C THR A 178 -13.66 -19.84 16.72
N ARG A 179 -13.81 -18.71 17.38
CA ARG A 179 -14.57 -18.58 18.61
C ARG A 179 -15.82 -17.74 18.41
N ASN A 180 -16.79 -17.92 19.31
CA ASN A 180 -17.94 -17.02 19.35
C ASN A 180 -17.75 -15.99 20.45
N LEU A 181 -18.21 -14.76 20.21
CA LEU A 181 -18.29 -13.72 21.23
C LEU A 181 -19.75 -13.38 21.51
N VAL A 182 -20.12 -13.34 22.78
CA VAL A 182 -21.40 -12.80 23.24
C VAL A 182 -21.16 -11.41 23.82
N ILE A 183 -21.80 -10.41 23.21
CA ILE A 183 -21.82 -9.04 23.71
C ILE A 183 -23.14 -8.88 24.45
N LYS A 184 -23.09 -8.88 25.78
CA LYS A 184 -24.25 -8.79 26.67
C LYS A 184 -24.29 -7.44 27.35
N PHE A 185 -25.44 -6.78 27.32
CA PHE A 185 -25.67 -5.50 27.97
C PHE A 185 -26.19 -5.71 29.38
N THR A 186 -25.60 -5.02 30.35
CA THR A 186 -25.92 -5.13 31.78
C THR A 186 -26.30 -3.80 32.42
N GLY A 187 -26.23 -2.70 31.66
CA GLY A 187 -26.63 -1.38 32.12
C GLY A 187 -28.14 -1.16 32.19
N SER A 188 -28.55 -0.20 33.01
CA SER A 188 -29.96 0.21 33.16
C SER A 188 -30.44 1.14 32.05
N ASN A 189 -29.56 1.94 31.42
CA ASN A 189 -29.95 2.81 30.31
C ASN A 189 -29.99 2.07 28.96
N SER A 190 -31.18 1.66 28.54
CA SER A 190 -31.39 0.93 27.28
C SER A 190 -31.22 1.75 25.99
N ASN A 191 -31.06 3.08 26.06
CA ASN A 191 -30.99 3.95 24.87
C ASN A 191 -29.63 3.93 24.17
N MET A 192 -28.70 3.10 24.61
CA MET A 192 -27.43 2.95 23.92
C MET A 192 -27.63 2.44 22.48
N ARG A 193 -26.88 3.03 21.57
CA ARG A 193 -26.71 2.59 20.18
C ARG A 193 -25.36 1.91 20.05
N PHE A 194 -25.33 0.75 19.43
CA PHE A 194 -24.13 -0.06 19.20
C PHE A 194 -23.99 -0.33 17.70
N ASN A 195 -22.94 0.25 17.12
CA ASN A 195 -22.75 0.31 15.67
C ASN A 195 -21.84 -0.82 15.17
N TRP A 196 -20.63 -0.92 15.72
CA TRP A 196 -19.70 -1.99 15.38
C TRP A 196 -18.74 -2.24 16.54
N PHE A 197 -18.07 -3.39 16.51
CA PHE A 197 -16.88 -3.61 17.32
C PHE A 197 -15.69 -4.02 16.46
N ALA A 198 -14.49 -3.76 16.95
CA ALA A 198 -13.26 -4.18 16.30
C ALA A 198 -12.26 -4.74 17.31
N PHE A 199 -11.27 -5.46 16.82
CA PHE A 199 -10.17 -5.96 17.62
C PHE A 199 -8.94 -6.23 16.75
N TRP A 200 -7.80 -6.37 17.41
CA TRP A 200 -6.55 -6.81 16.78
C TRP A 200 -6.22 -8.21 17.27
N ALA A 201 -5.88 -9.10 16.33
CA ALA A 201 -5.48 -10.48 16.64
C ALA A 201 -4.24 -10.90 15.83
N LYS A 202 -3.28 -11.54 16.50
CA LYS A 202 -2.06 -12.12 15.89
C LYS A 202 -2.25 -13.60 15.57
N ASP A 203 -1.41 -14.16 14.72
CA ASP A 203 -1.41 -15.59 14.36
C ASP A 203 -2.75 -16.06 13.78
N THR A 204 -3.45 -15.16 13.10
CA THR A 204 -4.72 -15.42 12.43
C THR A 204 -4.48 -15.98 11.03
N VAL A 205 -5.38 -16.86 10.59
CA VAL A 205 -5.33 -17.44 9.24
C VAL A 205 -5.70 -16.35 8.24
N GLN A 206 -4.80 -16.07 7.30
CA GLN A 206 -5.03 -15.03 6.29
C GLN A 206 -5.81 -15.58 5.10
N LYS A 207 -6.99 -15.00 4.83
CA LYS A 207 -7.76 -15.24 3.60
C LYS A 207 -7.40 -14.20 2.56
N ILE A 208 -6.29 -14.44 1.86
CA ILE A 208 -5.66 -13.44 0.99
C ILE A 208 -6.55 -12.99 -0.16
N ASP A 209 -7.35 -13.90 -0.72
CA ASP A 209 -8.28 -13.55 -1.80
C ASP A 209 -9.31 -12.51 -1.34
N ASP A 210 -9.71 -12.53 -0.06
CA ASP A 210 -10.73 -11.61 0.47
C ASP A 210 -10.13 -10.24 0.79
N ILE A 211 -8.85 -10.19 1.14
CA ILE A 211 -8.11 -8.94 1.36
C ILE A 211 -7.93 -8.18 0.04
N GLN A 212 -7.80 -8.89 -1.08
CA GLN A 212 -7.57 -8.32 -2.41
C GLN A 212 -8.85 -7.81 -3.10
N LYS A 213 -10.03 -8.32 -2.69
CA LYS A 213 -11.34 -7.95 -3.29
C LYS A 213 -11.89 -6.60 -2.84
N ILE A 214 -11.35 -6.02 -1.75
CA ILE A 214 -11.75 -4.69 -1.28
C ILE A 214 -10.88 -3.64 -2.01
N GLN A 215 -11.14 -3.43 -3.30
CA GLN A 215 -10.57 -2.31 -4.07
C GLN A 215 -11.72 -1.59 -4.78
N PRO A 216 -11.69 -0.26 -4.93
CA PRO A 216 -12.72 0.46 -5.66
C PRO A 216 -12.79 -0.02 -7.12
N ASN A 217 -14.00 -0.36 -7.59
CA ASN A 217 -14.31 -0.90 -8.93
C ASN A 217 -14.02 0.05 -10.12
N ARG A 218 -13.14 1.04 -9.99
CA ARG A 218 -12.83 1.99 -11.07
C ARG A 218 -11.38 1.79 -11.48
N VAL A 219 -11.20 1.16 -12.65
CA VAL A 219 -9.96 0.85 -13.38
C VAL A 219 -9.38 -0.56 -13.10
N ASN A 220 -8.91 -1.23 -14.17
CA ASN A 220 -8.18 -2.51 -14.15
C ASN A 220 -6.85 -2.37 -13.41
N LYS A 221 -6.90 -2.33 -12.08
CA LYS A 221 -5.75 -2.49 -11.20
C LYS A 221 -5.40 -3.97 -11.13
N GLY A 222 -4.14 -4.35 -11.30
CA GLY A 222 -3.80 -5.75 -11.02
C GLY A 222 -3.65 -5.98 -9.53
N ALA A 223 -4.29 -7.05 -9.06
CA ALA A 223 -3.93 -7.71 -7.81
C ALA A 223 -2.87 -8.78 -8.12
N PRO A 224 -1.87 -9.05 -7.24
CA PRO A 224 -2.04 -9.08 -5.79
C PRO A 224 -0.95 -8.40 -4.94
N VAL A 225 -1.38 -7.79 -3.84
CA VAL A 225 -0.54 -7.22 -2.77
C VAL A 225 0.06 -8.32 -1.85
N ILE A 226 -0.33 -9.59 -2.00
CA ILE A 226 0.11 -10.69 -1.11
C ILE A 226 0.23 -12.02 -1.90
N PRO A 227 1.23 -12.88 -1.64
CA PRO A 227 1.32 -14.21 -2.25
C PRO A 227 0.15 -15.12 -1.91
N ILE A 228 -0.55 -15.60 -2.94
CA ILE A 228 -1.78 -16.41 -2.79
C ILE A 228 -1.44 -17.85 -2.41
N SER A 229 -2.29 -18.48 -1.58
CA SER A 229 -2.25 -19.93 -1.31
C SER A 229 -2.13 -20.74 -2.61
N GLY A 230 -1.33 -21.79 -2.60
CA GLY A 230 -1.06 -22.62 -3.77
C GLY A 230 0.01 -22.07 -4.71
N ARG A 231 0.47 -20.81 -4.54
CA ARG A 231 1.63 -20.31 -5.29
C ARG A 231 2.93 -20.91 -4.75
N PRO A 232 3.96 -21.09 -5.60
CA PRO A 232 5.28 -21.53 -5.16
C PRO A 232 5.87 -20.57 -4.12
N VAL A 233 6.52 -21.12 -3.10
CA VAL A 233 7.29 -20.31 -2.15
C VAL A 233 8.57 -19.78 -2.81
N ARG A 234 9.03 -18.61 -2.38
CA ARG A 234 10.34 -18.08 -2.81
C ARG A 234 11.46 -18.87 -2.17
N THR A 235 12.56 -19.04 -2.89
CA THR A 235 13.77 -19.69 -2.38
C THR A 235 15.03 -18.90 -2.76
N GLN A 236 16.14 -19.18 -2.10
CA GLN A 236 17.41 -18.48 -2.30
C GLN A 236 17.99 -18.63 -3.72
N ASN A 237 17.52 -19.60 -4.51
CA ASN A 237 17.94 -19.75 -5.91
C ASN A 237 17.52 -18.57 -6.82
N LEU A 238 16.63 -17.69 -6.34
CA LEU A 238 16.21 -16.47 -7.04
C LEU A 238 17.13 -15.27 -6.75
N LEU A 239 18.14 -15.43 -5.88
CA LEU A 239 19.15 -14.40 -5.67
C LEU A 239 19.95 -14.16 -6.98
N PRO A 240 20.49 -12.95 -7.19
CA PRO A 240 21.40 -12.66 -8.28
C PRO A 240 22.60 -13.61 -8.27
N ALA A 241 23.21 -13.82 -9.43
CA ALA A 241 24.43 -14.61 -9.52
C ALA A 241 25.58 -13.88 -8.81
N SER A 242 26.52 -14.62 -8.22
CA SER A 242 27.69 -14.03 -7.58
C SER A 242 28.60 -13.26 -8.54
N SER A 243 28.47 -13.49 -9.85
CA SER A 243 29.16 -12.77 -10.92
C SER A 243 28.47 -11.46 -11.33
N ASP A 244 27.25 -11.20 -10.86
CA ASP A 244 26.53 -9.98 -11.21
C ASP A 244 27.10 -8.77 -10.47
N THR A 245 27.18 -7.64 -11.18
CA THR A 245 27.53 -6.35 -10.56
C THR A 245 26.30 -5.77 -9.87
N LEU A 246 26.39 -5.51 -8.58
CA LEU A 246 25.28 -4.97 -7.78
C LEU A 246 25.31 -3.43 -7.78
N ALA A 247 24.14 -2.80 -7.85
CA ALA A 247 24.01 -1.37 -7.62
C ALA A 247 24.15 -1.03 -6.14
N ARG A 248 24.47 0.23 -5.81
CA ARG A 248 24.62 0.71 -4.42
C ARG A 248 23.34 0.54 -3.59
N SER A 249 22.18 0.64 -4.23
CA SER A 249 20.88 0.49 -3.57
C SER A 249 20.54 -0.97 -3.21
N TYR A 250 21.20 -1.95 -3.83
CA TYR A 250 20.86 -3.35 -3.64
C TYR A 250 21.29 -3.88 -2.27
N GLY A 251 20.43 -4.68 -1.64
CA GLY A 251 20.76 -5.33 -0.38
C GLY A 251 20.85 -4.40 0.82
N LEU A 252 20.25 -3.21 0.79
CA LEU A 252 20.26 -2.29 1.94
C LEU A 252 19.20 -2.61 3.00
N TRP A 253 18.09 -3.25 2.61
CA TRP A 253 17.05 -3.64 3.57
C TRP A 253 17.50 -4.79 4.47
N SER A 254 17.08 -4.74 5.73
CA SER A 254 17.28 -5.81 6.71
C SER A 254 16.07 -5.91 7.65
N PRO A 255 15.70 -7.13 8.09
CA PRO A 255 14.66 -7.30 9.10
C PRO A 255 15.14 -6.74 10.45
N ALA A 256 14.28 -5.96 11.09
CA ALA A 256 14.50 -5.33 12.39
C ALA A 256 13.56 -5.85 13.49
N LYS A 257 12.48 -6.56 13.13
CA LYS A 257 11.44 -7.03 14.07
C LYS A 257 11.08 -8.50 13.87
N THR A 258 10.55 -9.11 14.93
CA THR A 258 9.96 -10.45 14.88
C THR A 258 8.80 -10.50 13.89
N GLY A 259 8.73 -11.57 13.09
CA GLY A 259 7.70 -11.75 12.06
C GLY A 259 8.04 -11.07 10.72
N GLU A 260 9.19 -10.43 10.60
CA GLU A 260 9.67 -9.92 9.32
C GLU A 260 10.32 -11.00 8.46
N CYS A 261 10.28 -10.79 7.14
CA CYS A 261 10.89 -11.71 6.19
C CYS A 261 12.41 -11.74 6.34
N PRO A 262 13.07 -12.88 6.06
CA PRO A 262 14.52 -12.91 6.06
C PRO A 262 15.07 -12.04 4.93
N LYS A 263 16.23 -11.44 5.16
CA LYS A 263 16.90 -10.55 4.19
C LYS A 263 17.04 -11.16 2.80
N TRP A 264 17.45 -12.43 2.73
CA TRP A 264 17.63 -13.11 1.45
C TRP A 264 16.35 -13.12 0.60
N MET A 265 15.18 -13.18 1.22
CA MET A 265 13.89 -13.23 0.53
C MET A 265 13.56 -11.88 -0.11
N HIS A 266 13.76 -10.79 0.63
CA HIS A 266 13.69 -9.42 0.08
C HIS A 266 14.65 -9.27 -1.11
N ASP A 267 15.90 -9.70 -0.94
CA ASP A 267 16.96 -9.53 -1.93
C ASP A 267 16.74 -10.36 -3.21
N THR A 268 15.81 -11.33 -3.21
CA THR A 268 15.36 -12.00 -4.44
C THR A 268 14.47 -11.12 -5.33
N TYR A 269 14.02 -9.96 -4.87
CA TYR A 269 13.28 -8.98 -5.67
C TYR A 269 14.25 -7.99 -6.29
N TRP A 270 14.70 -8.32 -7.50
CA TRP A 270 15.65 -7.51 -8.24
C TRP A 270 15.31 -7.43 -9.73
N THR A 271 15.89 -6.42 -10.38
CA THR A 271 15.85 -6.25 -11.84
C THR A 271 17.21 -5.77 -12.34
N LYS A 272 17.54 -6.06 -13.61
CA LYS A 272 18.72 -5.49 -14.27
C LYS A 272 18.32 -4.21 -15.00
N ALA A 273 19.09 -3.15 -14.81
CA ALA A 273 18.91 -1.91 -15.57
C ALA A 273 19.79 -1.87 -16.82
N GLU A 274 19.73 -0.77 -17.58
CA GLU A 274 20.44 -0.65 -18.87
C GLU A 274 21.97 -0.60 -18.75
N ASP A 275 22.49 -0.32 -17.55
CA ASP A 275 23.91 -0.37 -17.22
C ASP A 275 24.41 -1.79 -16.86
N GLY A 276 23.52 -2.79 -16.92
CA GLY A 276 23.80 -4.18 -16.61
C GLY A 276 23.91 -4.51 -15.12
N LYS A 277 23.76 -3.53 -14.22
CA LYS A 277 23.79 -3.76 -12.77
C LYS A 277 22.45 -4.29 -12.26
N VAL A 278 22.51 -4.98 -11.12
CA VAL A 278 21.36 -5.49 -10.38
C VAL A 278 20.89 -4.45 -9.37
N TYR A 279 19.61 -4.10 -9.46
CA TYR A 279 18.94 -3.15 -8.57
C TYR A 279 17.84 -3.85 -7.77
N PRO A 280 17.55 -3.41 -6.54
CA PRO A 280 16.31 -3.79 -5.89
C PRO A 280 15.13 -3.29 -6.73
N THR A 281 14.01 -4.00 -6.66
CA THR A 281 12.80 -3.61 -7.39
C THR A 281 11.57 -3.83 -6.52
N TRP A 282 10.39 -3.59 -7.10
CA TRP A 282 9.11 -3.76 -6.43
C TRP A 282 8.96 -5.18 -5.87
N HIS A 283 8.47 -5.26 -4.62
CA HIS A 283 8.05 -6.49 -3.96
C HIS A 283 6.66 -6.29 -3.33
N PRO A 284 5.86 -7.35 -3.12
CA PRO A 284 4.64 -7.27 -2.32
C PRO A 284 5.02 -6.95 -0.86
N PRO A 285 4.17 -6.30 -0.06
CA PRO A 285 4.50 -5.96 1.34
C PRO A 285 4.74 -7.15 2.29
N VAL A 286 4.32 -8.34 1.86
CA VAL A 286 4.38 -9.59 2.62
C VAL A 286 4.78 -10.74 1.73
N ASP A 287 5.40 -11.74 2.34
CA ASP A 287 5.77 -12.99 1.69
C ASP A 287 5.46 -14.19 2.59
N PHE A 288 5.65 -15.41 2.09
CA PHE A 288 5.56 -16.63 2.89
C PHE A 288 6.95 -17.17 3.20
N ASN A 289 7.31 -17.24 4.48
CA ASN A 289 8.59 -17.79 4.92
C ASN A 289 8.47 -19.31 5.14
N PRO A 290 9.10 -20.14 4.27
CA PRO A 290 9.06 -21.59 4.43
C PRO A 290 9.82 -22.09 5.66
N GLU A 291 10.77 -21.32 6.19
CA GLU A 291 11.56 -21.68 7.38
C GLU A 291 10.72 -21.63 8.66
N THR A 292 9.75 -20.70 8.72
CA THR A 292 8.85 -20.55 9.87
C THR A 292 7.46 -21.10 9.63
N ASN A 293 7.14 -21.49 8.38
CA ASN A 293 5.81 -21.93 7.94
C ASN A 293 4.71 -20.88 8.24
N MET A 294 5.05 -19.60 8.13
CA MET A 294 4.15 -18.46 8.36
C MET A 294 4.34 -17.41 7.28
N TYR A 295 3.35 -16.53 7.12
CA TYR A 295 3.61 -15.27 6.43
C TYR A 295 4.65 -14.44 7.18
N CYS A 296 5.34 -13.59 6.46
CA CYS A 296 6.26 -12.60 6.97
C CYS A 296 5.99 -11.26 6.26
N THR A 297 6.35 -10.15 6.88
CA THR A 297 6.19 -8.81 6.30
C THR A 297 7.55 -8.16 6.08
N TYR A 298 7.67 -7.30 5.06
CA TYR A 298 8.83 -6.42 4.90
C TYR A 298 8.69 -5.12 5.69
N GLY A 299 7.54 -4.91 6.35
CA GLY A 299 7.23 -3.72 7.14
C GLY A 299 6.88 -2.47 6.33
N HIS A 300 7.07 -2.48 5.01
CA HIS A 300 6.83 -1.36 4.10
C HIS A 300 6.21 -1.84 2.77
N GLU A 301 5.73 -0.90 1.95
CA GLU A 301 5.07 -1.15 0.67
C GLU A 301 5.56 -0.22 -0.45
N HIS A 302 5.37 -0.66 -1.69
CA HIS A 302 5.84 0.02 -2.89
C HIS A 302 4.73 0.39 -3.89
N GLY A 303 3.47 0.43 -3.46
CA GLY A 303 2.33 0.78 -4.29
C GLY A 303 1.81 -0.39 -5.14
N ASP A 304 1.34 -0.08 -6.34
CA ASP A 304 0.76 -1.04 -7.29
C ASP A 304 1.83 -2.01 -7.83
N ASP A 305 1.44 -3.26 -8.10
CA ASP A 305 2.32 -4.24 -8.76
C ASP A 305 2.59 -3.81 -10.21
N PRO A 306 3.84 -3.50 -10.62
CA PRO A 306 4.13 -3.05 -11.98
C PRO A 306 3.66 -4.02 -13.06
N ARG A 307 3.64 -5.34 -12.75
CA ARG A 307 3.21 -6.39 -13.69
C ARG A 307 1.73 -6.30 -14.06
N SER A 308 0.96 -5.52 -13.32
CA SER A 308 -0.43 -5.25 -13.63
C SER A 308 -0.64 -4.26 -14.75
N SER A 309 0.41 -3.55 -15.17
CA SER A 309 0.29 -2.55 -16.21
C SER A 309 0.17 -3.18 -17.59
N GLU A 310 -0.72 -2.65 -18.42
CA GLU A 310 -0.85 -3.04 -19.83
C GLU A 310 0.39 -2.64 -20.65
N VAL A 311 1.22 -1.72 -20.14
CA VAL A 311 2.52 -1.33 -20.72
C VAL A 311 3.71 -1.98 -20.03
N PHE A 312 3.53 -3.03 -19.23
CA PHE A 312 4.62 -3.70 -18.52
C PHE A 312 5.74 -4.19 -19.45
N ASN A 313 5.40 -4.59 -20.67
CA ASN A 313 6.38 -4.98 -21.71
C ASN A 313 7.28 -3.81 -22.18
N ILE A 314 6.85 -2.57 -21.99
CA ILE A 314 7.61 -1.35 -22.33
C ILE A 314 8.45 -0.88 -21.14
N VAL A 315 7.85 -0.89 -19.94
CA VAL A 315 8.44 -0.28 -18.75
C VAL A 315 9.27 -1.25 -17.91
N GLY A 316 8.86 -2.53 -17.89
CA GLY A 316 9.45 -3.57 -17.06
C GLY A 316 9.32 -3.32 -15.55
N MET A 317 10.12 -4.04 -14.77
CA MET A 317 10.26 -3.79 -13.34
C MET A 317 11.11 -2.53 -13.10
N PRO A 318 10.68 -1.60 -12.21
CA PRO A 318 11.43 -0.38 -11.93
C PRO A 318 12.71 -0.69 -11.14
N ALA A 319 13.87 -0.28 -11.67
CA ALA A 319 15.14 -0.37 -10.96
C ALA A 319 15.26 0.76 -9.93
N PHE A 320 15.11 0.44 -8.64
CA PHE A 320 15.12 1.46 -7.57
C PHE A 320 16.54 2.00 -7.33
N GLY A 321 16.70 3.32 -7.48
CA GLY A 321 17.98 4.01 -7.31
C GLY A 321 18.85 4.08 -8.58
N TYR A 322 18.29 3.70 -9.74
CA TYR A 322 19.00 3.73 -11.03
C TYR A 322 19.54 5.13 -11.40
N VAL A 323 18.72 6.17 -11.25
CA VAL A 323 19.08 7.55 -11.58
C VAL A 323 20.14 8.09 -10.63
N SER A 324 20.04 7.75 -9.35
CA SER A 324 21.09 8.02 -8.36
C SER A 324 22.43 7.39 -8.75
N GLU A 325 22.43 6.10 -9.10
CA GLU A 325 23.64 5.38 -9.50
C GLU A 325 24.26 5.98 -10.77
N GLN A 326 23.44 6.25 -11.79
CA GLN A 326 23.89 6.82 -13.05
C GLN A 326 24.37 8.26 -12.92
N GLN A 327 23.76 9.05 -12.02
CA GLN A 327 24.24 10.40 -11.73
C GLN A 327 25.62 10.37 -11.07
N GLU A 328 25.86 9.46 -10.11
CA GLU A 328 27.16 9.34 -9.42
C GLU A 328 28.29 9.04 -10.42
N VAL A 329 28.05 8.22 -11.44
CA VAL A 329 29.03 7.92 -12.48
C VAL A 329 29.45 9.17 -13.27
N ASN A 330 28.50 10.07 -13.54
CA ASN A 330 28.73 11.26 -14.36
C ASN A 330 29.15 12.49 -13.54
N SER A 331 28.74 12.57 -12.28
CA SER A 331 28.93 13.71 -11.36
C SER A 331 29.16 13.23 -9.92
N PRO A 332 30.28 12.54 -9.62
CA PRO A 332 30.50 11.87 -8.34
C PRO A 332 30.53 12.81 -7.12
N SER A 333 30.90 14.08 -7.29
CA SER A 333 30.90 15.08 -6.21
C SER A 333 29.50 15.61 -5.86
N HIS A 334 28.48 15.28 -6.66
CA HIS A 334 27.11 15.78 -6.53
C HIS A 334 26.09 14.63 -6.61
N ALA A 335 26.49 13.45 -6.12
CA ALA A 335 25.66 12.26 -6.16
C ALA A 335 24.47 12.37 -5.19
N ARG A 336 23.26 12.19 -5.72
CA ARG A 336 22.05 12.07 -4.93
C ARG A 336 21.83 10.62 -4.56
N HIS A 337 21.85 10.29 -3.26
CA HIS A 337 21.50 8.94 -2.77
C HIS A 337 20.16 8.98 -2.06
N GLU A 338 19.21 8.21 -2.57
CA GLU A 338 17.88 8.06 -1.99
C GLU A 338 17.85 6.93 -0.95
N ASP A 339 16.88 7.01 -0.02
CA ASP A 339 16.62 5.92 0.90
C ASP A 339 16.05 4.72 0.14
N HIS A 340 16.28 3.50 0.66
CA HIS A 340 15.61 2.29 0.15
C HIS A 340 14.08 2.38 0.28
N PHE A 341 13.62 3.00 1.36
CA PHE A 341 12.19 3.17 1.66
C PHE A 341 11.58 4.34 0.88
N GLY A 342 10.29 4.27 0.59
CA GLY A 342 9.57 5.39 -0.03
C GLY A 342 9.53 5.40 -1.55
N HIS A 343 9.97 4.32 -2.22
CA HIS A 343 9.61 4.07 -3.61
C HIS A 343 8.12 3.67 -3.70
N LYS A 344 7.32 4.41 -4.46
CA LYS A 344 5.89 4.15 -4.72
C LYS A 344 5.66 3.98 -6.21
N VAL A 345 4.94 2.93 -6.57
CA VAL A 345 4.51 2.63 -7.92
C VAL A 345 3.02 2.88 -8.04
N LEU A 346 2.61 3.55 -9.12
CA LEU A 346 1.22 3.73 -9.50
C LEU A 346 1.00 3.16 -10.89
N VAL A 347 -0.08 2.40 -11.07
CA VAL A 347 -0.51 1.87 -12.37
C VAL A 347 -1.90 2.41 -12.71
N ALA A 348 -2.03 3.00 -13.89
CA ALA A 348 -3.30 3.46 -14.45
C ALA A 348 -3.47 2.89 -15.85
N ASN A 349 -4.27 1.83 -15.98
CA ASN A 349 -4.61 1.23 -17.26
C ASN A 349 -5.92 1.83 -17.81
N ASN A 350 -6.10 1.88 -19.12
CA ASN A 350 -7.28 2.41 -19.79
C ASN A 350 -7.69 3.81 -19.29
N TRP A 351 -6.69 4.64 -19.01
CA TRP A 351 -6.85 5.95 -18.40
C TRP A 351 -7.41 6.95 -19.42
N TYR A 352 -8.57 7.52 -19.12
CA TYR A 352 -9.30 8.36 -20.07
C TYR A 352 -8.71 9.77 -20.13
N MET A 353 -8.43 10.25 -21.34
CA MET A 353 -7.84 11.58 -21.56
C MET A 353 -8.45 12.29 -22.77
N TYR A 354 -8.27 13.61 -22.82
CA TYR A 354 -8.90 14.50 -23.79
C TYR A 354 -7.85 15.17 -24.64
N ASN A 355 -8.07 15.25 -25.96
CA ASN A 355 -7.16 15.98 -26.82
C ASN A 355 -7.17 17.47 -26.45
N ALA A 356 -5.99 18.05 -26.22
CA ALA A 356 -5.86 19.42 -25.74
C ALA A 356 -6.35 20.48 -26.74
N LYS A 357 -6.38 20.16 -28.04
CA LYS A 357 -6.85 21.05 -29.11
C LYS A 357 -8.33 20.86 -29.45
N ASN A 358 -8.88 19.68 -29.18
CA ASN A 358 -10.29 19.37 -29.42
C ASN A 358 -10.80 18.40 -28.35
N THR A 359 -11.43 18.91 -27.31
CA THR A 359 -11.91 18.11 -26.16
C THR A 359 -13.07 17.18 -26.51
N SER A 360 -13.67 17.28 -27.70
CA SER A 360 -14.60 16.27 -28.20
C SER A 360 -13.89 14.97 -28.61
N LEU A 361 -12.60 15.03 -28.89
CA LEU A 361 -11.76 13.87 -29.18
C LEU A 361 -11.14 13.34 -27.88
N LYS A 362 -11.32 12.04 -27.68
CA LYS A 362 -10.91 11.32 -26.48
C LYS A 362 -9.93 10.22 -26.86
N THR A 363 -9.07 9.86 -25.92
CA THR A 363 -8.16 8.72 -26.04
C THR A 363 -8.08 8.00 -24.71
N THR A 364 -7.56 6.78 -24.75
CA THR A 364 -7.18 5.99 -23.59
C THR A 364 -5.67 5.83 -23.55
N CYS A 365 -5.09 5.93 -22.36
CA CYS A 365 -3.67 5.76 -22.14
C CYS A 365 -3.42 4.77 -21.01
N ASP A 366 -2.36 4.00 -21.12
CA ASP A 366 -1.85 3.15 -20.05
C ASP A 366 -0.55 3.77 -19.53
N VAL A 367 -0.44 3.96 -18.22
CA VAL A 367 0.72 4.61 -17.60
C VAL A 367 1.15 3.86 -16.34
N THR A 368 2.46 3.64 -16.22
CA THR A 368 3.12 3.23 -14.97
C THR A 368 4.02 4.36 -14.49
N ILE A 369 3.90 4.69 -13.21
CA ILE A 369 4.69 5.72 -12.54
C ILE A 369 5.45 5.05 -11.41
N LYS A 370 6.72 5.36 -11.26
CA LYS A 370 7.48 5.14 -10.02
C LYS A 370 7.94 6.49 -9.50
N LEU A 371 7.78 6.76 -8.22
CA LEU A 371 8.27 7.95 -7.52
C LEU A 371 8.99 7.53 -6.25
N HIS A 372 10.14 8.13 -5.92
CA HIS A 372 10.67 8.08 -4.57
C HIS A 372 10.22 9.30 -3.76
N MET A 373 9.82 9.12 -2.50
CA MET A 373 9.31 10.20 -1.64
C MET A 373 10.16 10.49 -0.40
N GLY A 374 11.22 9.72 -0.13
CA GLY A 374 12.03 9.87 1.09
C GLY A 374 11.20 9.75 2.37
N SER A 375 10.22 8.84 2.39
CA SER A 375 9.17 8.78 3.43
C SER A 375 9.65 8.27 4.80
N HIS A 376 10.86 7.72 4.85
CA HIS A 376 11.47 7.15 6.05
C HIS A 376 12.30 8.14 6.86
N SER A 377 12.99 9.07 6.20
CA SER A 377 13.97 9.96 6.82
C SER A 377 13.61 11.45 6.62
N PRO A 378 14.42 12.39 7.13
CA PRO A 378 14.30 13.81 6.81
C PRO A 378 14.58 14.18 5.34
N ASP A 379 14.91 13.20 4.49
CA ASP A 379 15.14 13.38 3.06
C ASP A 379 14.02 14.19 2.40
N ALA A 380 12.76 13.79 2.63
CA ALA A 380 11.58 14.50 2.13
C ALA A 380 11.43 15.94 2.65
N LEU A 381 12.07 16.31 3.76
CA LEU A 381 12.01 17.67 4.28
C LEU A 381 13.02 18.58 3.56
N THR A 382 14.11 18.01 3.05
CA THR A 382 15.27 18.78 2.60
C THR A 382 15.60 18.61 1.11
N ASN A 383 15.53 17.41 0.55
CA ASN A 383 15.95 17.17 -0.82
C ASN A 383 14.81 17.46 -1.80
N THR A 384 15.16 18.06 -2.94
CA THR A 384 14.20 18.36 -4.01
C THR A 384 14.25 17.32 -5.12
N ALA A 385 15.42 16.74 -5.38
CA ALA A 385 15.61 15.71 -6.38
C ALA A 385 15.11 14.36 -5.86
N HIS A 386 14.12 13.82 -6.57
CA HIS A 386 13.51 12.53 -6.28
C HIS A 386 13.36 11.71 -7.57
N GLU A 387 13.81 10.46 -7.57
CA GLU A 387 13.81 9.61 -8.75
C GLU A 387 12.37 9.30 -9.18
N MET A 388 12.06 9.62 -10.43
CA MET A 388 10.75 9.39 -11.02
C MET A 388 10.87 8.70 -12.38
N PHE A 389 10.14 7.60 -12.55
CA PHE A 389 9.97 6.92 -13.83
C PHE A 389 8.52 7.06 -14.27
N VAL A 390 8.32 7.40 -15.54
CA VAL A 390 6.98 7.39 -16.14
C VAL A 390 7.09 6.77 -17.51
N GLY A 391 6.42 5.64 -17.70
CA GLY A 391 6.28 5.05 -19.01
C GLY A 391 4.83 4.74 -19.31
N GLY A 392 4.49 4.78 -20.59
CA GLY A 392 3.12 4.66 -21.01
C GLY A 392 2.94 4.64 -22.51
N LYS A 393 1.69 4.49 -22.92
CA LYS A 393 1.26 4.51 -24.31
C LYS A 393 -0.18 4.98 -24.37
N CYS A 394 -0.48 5.88 -25.30
CA CYS A 394 -1.84 6.29 -25.61
C CYS A 394 -2.30 5.62 -26.92
N ASP A 395 -3.60 5.39 -27.06
CA ASP A 395 -4.15 4.81 -28.28
C ASP A 395 -3.83 5.67 -29.50
N GLY A 396 -3.27 5.02 -30.53
CA GLY A 396 -2.82 5.67 -31.76
C GLY A 396 -1.45 6.34 -31.67
N GLU A 397 -0.82 6.40 -30.49
CA GLU A 397 0.47 7.05 -30.29
C GLU A 397 1.61 6.04 -30.05
N GLU A 398 2.83 6.50 -30.28
CA GLU A 398 4.05 5.77 -29.91
C GLU A 398 4.23 5.75 -28.37
N PRO A 399 4.84 4.69 -27.83
CA PRO A 399 5.09 4.59 -26.40
C PRO A 399 6.17 5.59 -25.95
N PHE A 400 6.18 5.85 -24.64
CA PHE A 400 7.21 6.62 -23.97
C PHE A 400 7.68 5.90 -22.70
N ASN A 401 8.91 6.15 -22.29
CA ASN A 401 9.50 5.64 -21.06
C ASN A 401 10.59 6.62 -20.62
N LEU A 402 10.28 7.37 -19.57
CA LEU A 402 11.07 8.46 -19.05
C LEU A 402 11.63 8.10 -17.68
N LYS A 403 12.92 8.34 -17.43
CA LYS A 403 13.60 8.08 -16.16
C LYS A 403 14.58 9.20 -15.85
N HIS A 404 14.29 9.99 -14.81
CA HIS A 404 15.16 11.05 -14.33
C HIS A 404 14.74 11.52 -12.93
N PHE A 405 15.53 12.40 -12.32
CA PHE A 405 15.09 13.11 -11.13
C PHE A 405 13.96 14.09 -11.49
N ALA A 406 12.86 13.99 -10.76
CA ALA A 406 11.89 15.06 -10.63
C ALA A 406 12.32 15.99 -9.50
N LEU A 407 12.02 17.28 -9.66
CA LEU A 407 12.38 18.31 -8.69
C LEU A 407 11.11 18.82 -8.01
N PHE A 408 11.07 18.79 -6.68
CA PHE A 408 9.90 19.16 -5.88
C PHE A 408 10.13 20.47 -5.12
N GLY A 409 10.44 21.53 -5.87
CA GLY A 409 10.66 22.87 -5.35
C GLY A 409 12.11 23.11 -4.91
N LYS A 410 12.30 23.91 -3.86
CA LYS A 410 13.64 24.32 -3.40
C LYS A 410 14.24 23.32 -2.42
N ALA A 411 15.54 23.05 -2.54
CA ALA A 411 16.28 22.28 -1.55
C ALA A 411 16.31 23.00 -0.18
N GLY A 412 16.17 22.26 0.91
CA GLY A 412 16.10 22.74 2.29
C GLY A 412 14.76 23.37 2.67
N GLN A 413 13.78 23.39 1.75
CA GLN A 413 12.48 23.99 1.97
C GLN A 413 11.35 23.09 1.45
N PHE A 414 10.19 23.18 2.09
CA PHE A 414 8.96 22.56 1.65
C PHE A 414 7.78 23.48 2.01
N LYS A 415 6.54 23.06 1.73
CA LYS A 415 5.33 23.83 2.02
C LYS A 415 4.50 23.15 3.12
N GLU A 416 3.76 23.91 3.91
CA GLU A 416 2.67 23.33 4.72
C GLU A 416 1.56 22.80 3.79
N PRO A 417 0.67 21.91 4.27
CA PRO A 417 -0.45 21.42 3.48
C PRO A 417 -1.29 22.56 2.90
N GLU A 418 -1.73 22.38 1.66
CA GLU A 418 -2.47 23.40 0.89
C GLU A 418 -3.94 23.50 1.34
N THR A 419 -4.14 24.06 2.53
CA THR A 419 -5.46 24.26 3.12
C THR A 419 -5.55 25.61 3.84
N SER A 420 -6.77 26.00 4.19
CA SER A 420 -7.04 27.25 4.91
C SER A 420 -6.23 27.31 6.21
N LEU A 421 -5.68 28.50 6.48
CA LEU A 421 -4.79 28.76 7.61
C LEU A 421 -3.47 27.96 7.57
N CYS A 422 -3.08 27.33 6.46
CA CYS A 422 -1.77 26.72 6.26
C CYS A 422 -1.13 27.23 4.95
N SER A 423 -0.51 26.37 4.13
CA SER A 423 0.07 26.73 2.84
C SER A 423 1.32 27.65 2.91
N LEU A 424 2.00 27.74 4.06
CA LEU A 424 3.22 28.53 4.23
C LEU A 424 4.47 27.78 3.76
N PHE A 425 5.49 28.48 3.27
CA PHE A 425 6.80 27.89 3.04
C PHE A 425 7.54 27.68 4.36
N VAL A 426 8.24 26.55 4.48
CA VAL A 426 8.96 26.12 5.68
C VAL A 426 10.40 25.83 5.31
N VAL A 427 11.33 26.38 6.09
CA VAL A 427 12.75 26.05 6.02
C VAL A 427 13.00 24.89 6.98
N ALA A 428 13.45 23.74 6.46
CA ALA A 428 13.61 22.52 7.25
C ALA A 428 14.72 22.65 8.31
N GLY A 429 15.70 23.53 8.08
CA GLY A 429 16.87 23.67 8.95
C GLY A 429 17.82 22.46 8.90
N ILE A 430 17.75 21.69 7.81
CA ILE A 430 18.63 20.54 7.52
C ILE A 430 19.31 20.83 6.18
N SER A 431 20.64 20.65 6.12
CA SER A 431 21.38 20.81 4.86
C SER A 431 20.93 19.76 3.84
N PRO A 432 20.61 20.15 2.60
CA PRO A 432 20.35 19.20 1.51
C PRO A 432 21.58 18.38 1.20
N ASN A 433 21.37 17.17 0.65
CA ASN A 433 22.44 16.32 0.15
C ASN A 433 22.07 15.76 -1.24
N PRO A 434 22.76 16.20 -2.31
CA PRO A 434 23.87 17.17 -2.32
C PRO A 434 23.39 18.61 -2.12
N ILE A 435 24.29 19.53 -1.76
CA ILE A 435 23.92 20.93 -1.41
C ILE A 435 23.52 21.78 -2.61
N ASP A 436 23.98 21.41 -3.80
CA ASP A 436 23.86 22.14 -5.07
C ASP A 436 22.72 21.62 -5.96
N GLN A 437 21.74 20.94 -5.37
CA GLN A 437 20.57 20.45 -6.11
C GLN A 437 19.89 21.58 -6.91
N PRO A 438 19.58 21.36 -8.20
CA PRO A 438 18.92 22.36 -9.03
C PRO A 438 17.58 22.79 -8.43
N LEU A 439 17.26 24.07 -8.60
CA LEU A 439 15.92 24.58 -8.34
C LEU A 439 15.04 24.34 -9.56
N ASP A 440 14.01 23.50 -9.41
CA ASP A 440 12.95 23.35 -10.40
C ASP A 440 11.71 22.69 -9.77
N GLY A 441 10.63 22.61 -10.53
CA GLY A 441 9.34 22.09 -10.10
C GLY A 441 8.65 22.95 -9.06
N VAL A 442 7.53 22.46 -8.52
CA VAL A 442 6.60 23.32 -7.76
C VAL A 442 6.89 23.24 -6.27
N HIS A 443 6.51 22.15 -5.61
CA HIS A 443 6.80 21.92 -4.19
C HIS A 443 6.39 20.52 -3.74
N ARG A 444 6.91 20.14 -2.58
CA ARG A 444 6.30 19.14 -1.70
C ARG A 444 5.67 19.86 -0.51
N ALA A 445 4.46 19.45 -0.14
CA ALA A 445 3.73 19.92 1.01
C ALA A 445 3.66 18.82 2.07
N ILE A 446 4.13 19.11 3.29
CA ILE A 446 4.25 18.15 4.38
C ILE A 446 3.58 18.73 5.62
N PRO A 447 2.79 17.93 6.38
CA PRO A 447 2.16 18.39 7.62
C PRO A 447 3.18 18.98 8.59
N THR A 448 2.80 20.04 9.31
CA THR A 448 3.64 20.68 10.32
C THR A 448 2.90 20.76 11.65
N LYS A 449 3.66 20.71 12.75
CA LYS A 449 3.14 20.92 14.11
C LYS A 449 2.37 22.23 14.23
N GLU A 450 2.89 23.28 13.63
CA GLU A 450 2.36 24.64 13.68
C GLU A 450 1.05 24.75 12.88
N CYS A 451 0.95 24.12 11.71
CA CYS A 451 -0.28 24.11 10.90
C CYS A 451 -1.45 23.43 11.65
N PHE A 452 -1.21 22.34 12.38
CA PHE A 452 -2.26 21.65 13.13
C PHE A 452 -2.98 22.57 14.13
N VAL A 453 -2.25 23.44 14.81
CA VAL A 453 -2.77 24.25 15.93
C VAL A 453 -3.09 25.70 15.56
N ARG A 454 -3.06 26.06 14.26
CA ARG A 454 -3.38 27.42 13.81
C ARG A 454 -4.89 27.67 13.74
N GLY A 455 -5.33 28.85 14.20
CA GLY A 455 -6.75 29.26 14.23
C GLY A 455 -7.50 28.83 15.48
N THR A 456 -8.82 29.02 15.48
CA THR A 456 -9.71 28.61 16.56
C THR A 456 -9.83 27.09 16.67
N GLN A 457 -10.24 26.57 17.84
CA GLN A 457 -10.45 25.12 18.02
C GLN A 457 -11.44 24.52 17.01
N LYS A 458 -12.49 25.26 16.64
CA LYS A 458 -13.46 24.84 15.62
C LYS A 458 -12.80 24.66 14.26
N GLU A 459 -11.95 25.59 13.84
CA GLU A 459 -11.22 25.52 12.56
C GLU A 459 -10.16 24.41 12.57
N GLN A 460 -9.45 24.25 13.69
CA GLN A 460 -8.49 23.16 13.86
C GLN A 460 -9.16 21.79 13.70
N LEU A 461 -10.31 21.57 14.35
CA LEU A 461 -11.06 20.31 14.26
C LEU A 461 -11.66 20.09 12.87
N ALA A 462 -12.20 21.13 12.25
CA ALA A 462 -12.80 21.04 10.92
C ALA A 462 -11.75 20.72 9.83
N GLY A 463 -10.55 21.30 9.94
CA GLY A 463 -9.48 21.14 8.95
C GLY A 463 -8.47 20.03 9.26
N VAL A 464 -8.60 19.29 10.37
CA VAL A 464 -7.53 18.43 10.89
C VAL A 464 -7.02 17.40 9.87
N PHE A 465 -7.93 16.82 9.07
CA PHE A 465 -7.55 15.84 8.05
C PHE A 465 -6.84 16.47 6.85
N ASP A 466 -7.27 17.65 6.41
CA ASP A 466 -6.62 18.36 5.30
C ASP A 466 -5.24 18.90 5.70
N ARG A 467 -5.09 19.28 6.97
CA ARG A 467 -3.80 19.65 7.60
C ARG A 467 -2.88 18.45 7.84
N SER A 468 -3.38 17.23 7.65
CA SER A 468 -2.61 15.99 7.83
C SER A 468 -2.22 15.32 6.51
N ARG A 469 -2.33 15.99 5.36
CA ARG A 469 -1.98 15.39 4.06
C ARG A 469 -0.57 15.74 3.63
N GLU A 470 0.14 14.78 3.04
CA GLU A 470 1.31 15.08 2.22
C GLU A 470 0.86 15.23 0.75
N PHE A 471 1.45 16.18 0.04
CA PHE A 471 1.15 16.47 -1.35
C PHE A 471 2.43 16.80 -2.11
N TRP A 472 2.62 16.21 -3.28
CA TRP A 472 3.85 16.32 -4.07
C TRP A 472 3.49 16.75 -5.48
N LEU A 473 4.05 17.88 -5.91
CA LEU A 473 3.73 18.51 -7.19
C LEU A 473 5.01 18.89 -7.95
N THR A 474 5.14 18.32 -9.15
CA THR A 474 6.27 18.57 -10.07
C THR A 474 5.78 18.65 -11.51
N GLY A 475 6.55 19.29 -12.39
CA GLY A 475 6.42 19.08 -13.83
C GLY A 475 7.05 17.74 -14.22
N PHE A 476 6.38 16.96 -15.08
CA PHE A 476 6.88 15.72 -15.65
C PHE A 476 6.08 15.31 -16.90
N ALA A 477 6.72 14.75 -17.93
CA ALA A 477 6.07 14.33 -19.19
C ALA A 477 5.22 15.45 -19.85
N GLY A 478 5.71 16.70 -19.78
CA GLY A 478 5.07 17.87 -20.38
C GLY A 478 3.82 18.40 -19.65
N GLY A 479 3.40 17.76 -18.54
CA GLY A 479 2.36 18.24 -17.64
C GLY A 479 2.82 18.34 -16.20
N SER A 480 1.89 18.60 -15.29
CA SER A 480 2.15 18.56 -13.84
C SER A 480 1.69 17.22 -13.27
N PHE A 481 2.52 16.57 -12.47
CA PHE A 481 2.17 15.37 -11.72
C PHE A 481 1.81 15.72 -10.28
N TYR A 482 0.69 15.17 -9.81
CA TYR A 482 0.12 15.37 -8.49
C TYR A 482 0.11 14.02 -7.77
N PHE A 483 0.79 13.94 -6.63
CA PHE A 483 0.72 12.79 -5.74
C PHE A 483 0.22 13.23 -4.35
N ASN A 484 -0.79 12.54 -3.81
CA ASN A 484 -1.40 12.92 -2.53
C ASN A 484 -1.56 11.72 -1.59
N LEU A 485 -1.15 11.93 -0.34
CA LEU A 485 -1.11 10.93 0.73
C LEU A 485 -1.94 11.40 1.94
N LYS A 486 -2.92 10.59 2.35
CA LYS A 486 -3.91 10.98 3.38
C LYS A 486 -3.61 10.54 4.82
N ASN A 487 -2.79 9.51 5.04
CA ASN A 487 -2.46 9.01 6.40
C ASN A 487 -0.95 9.04 6.71
N PRO A 488 -0.23 10.15 6.44
CA PRO A 488 1.20 10.19 6.66
C PRO A 488 1.53 9.86 8.12
N SER A 489 2.59 9.05 8.29
CA SER A 489 3.07 8.61 9.60
C SER A 489 3.80 9.70 10.38
N ARG A 490 4.09 10.81 9.71
CA ARG A 490 4.98 11.87 10.18
C ARG A 490 4.39 13.26 9.93
N PHE A 491 4.92 14.20 10.68
CA PHE A 491 4.81 15.63 10.41
C PHE A 491 6.13 16.31 10.81
N PHE A 492 6.39 17.46 10.22
CA PHE A 492 7.54 18.29 10.56
C PHE A 492 7.35 18.91 11.94
N ASP A 493 8.36 18.75 12.78
CA ASP A 493 8.45 19.38 14.10
C ASP A 493 9.83 19.99 14.26
N SER A 494 9.91 21.31 14.15
CA SER A 494 11.15 22.09 14.26
C SER A 494 11.89 21.86 15.59
N SER A 495 11.19 21.46 16.65
CA SER A 495 11.74 21.19 17.98
C SER A 495 12.32 19.79 18.15
N SER A 496 12.02 18.86 17.24
CA SER A 496 12.59 17.51 17.25
C SER A 496 14.01 17.47 16.65
N ALA A 497 14.84 16.53 17.11
CA ALA A 497 16.23 16.40 16.63
C ALA A 497 16.30 16.03 15.14
N THR A 498 15.41 15.15 14.67
CA THR A 498 15.30 14.72 13.27
C THR A 498 14.42 15.63 12.42
N LYS A 499 13.82 16.66 13.03
CA LYS A 499 12.74 17.48 12.42
C LYS A 499 11.48 16.69 12.07
N ILE A 500 11.35 15.44 12.54
CA ILE A 500 10.21 14.55 12.32
C ILE A 500 9.59 14.15 13.66
N SER A 501 8.29 14.38 13.80
CA SER A 501 7.43 13.81 14.84
C SER A 501 6.40 12.86 14.22
N ARG A 502 5.77 12.01 15.04
CA ARG A 502 4.88 10.93 14.56
C ARG A 502 3.41 11.26 14.79
N THR A 503 2.60 11.08 13.75
CA THR A 503 1.17 11.43 13.79
C THR A 503 0.42 10.64 14.86
N VAL A 504 0.77 9.36 15.08
CA VAL A 504 0.12 8.53 16.11
C VAL A 504 0.31 9.08 17.53
N ASP A 505 1.44 9.74 17.81
CA ASP A 505 1.72 10.28 19.14
C ASP A 505 0.75 11.41 19.49
N THR A 506 0.22 12.09 18.47
CA THR A 506 -0.79 13.16 18.65
C THR A 506 -2.12 12.62 19.18
N CYS A 507 -2.41 11.32 19.01
CA CYS A 507 -3.59 10.69 19.58
C CYS A 507 -3.56 10.67 21.12
N TYR A 508 -2.37 10.61 21.71
CA TYR A 508 -2.17 10.58 23.15
C TYR A 508 -2.09 11.98 23.78
N ASN A 509 -2.24 13.04 22.98
CA ASN A 509 -2.34 14.42 23.45
C ASN A 509 -3.79 14.90 23.31
N SER A 510 -4.55 14.91 24.41
CA SER A 510 -5.98 15.28 24.44
C SER A 510 -6.28 16.71 23.97
N SER A 511 -5.27 17.58 23.95
CA SER A 511 -5.37 18.97 23.49
C SER A 511 -5.11 19.11 21.98
N HIS A 512 -4.50 18.10 21.35
CA HIS A 512 -4.24 18.13 19.91
C HIS A 512 -5.54 17.85 19.13
N PRO A 513 -5.84 18.59 18.03
CA PRO A 513 -7.07 18.39 17.27
C PRO A 513 -7.23 16.96 16.72
N MET A 514 -6.12 16.32 16.32
CA MET A 514 -6.13 14.94 15.82
C MET A 514 -6.66 13.93 16.85
N SER A 515 -6.50 14.19 18.16
CA SER A 515 -6.96 13.28 19.23
C SER A 515 -8.47 13.06 19.25
N LYS A 516 -9.25 13.93 18.58
CA LYS A 516 -10.71 13.81 18.48
C LYS A 516 -11.17 12.99 17.27
N SER A 517 -10.26 12.70 16.34
CA SER A 517 -10.56 11.91 15.14
C SER A 517 -10.96 10.47 15.46
N LEU A 518 -11.71 9.84 14.57
CA LEU A 518 -12.05 8.41 14.68
C LEU A 518 -10.80 7.53 14.77
N LEU A 519 -9.80 7.80 13.91
CA LEU A 519 -8.53 7.05 13.88
C LEU A 519 -7.82 7.10 15.23
N CYS A 520 -7.77 8.26 15.89
CA CYS A 520 -7.18 8.34 17.23
C CYS A 520 -8.03 7.67 18.31
N GLN A 521 -9.36 7.71 18.21
CA GLN A 521 -10.22 6.97 19.14
C GLN A 521 -9.96 5.45 19.05
N GLU A 522 -9.75 4.92 17.85
CA GLU A 522 -9.38 3.51 17.64
C GLU A 522 -7.99 3.18 18.18
N VAL A 523 -7.00 4.05 17.95
CA VAL A 523 -5.65 3.92 18.53
C VAL A 523 -5.70 3.86 20.05
N LEU A 524 -6.49 4.72 20.68
CA LEU A 524 -6.65 4.77 22.14
C LEU A 524 -7.43 3.56 22.68
N ALA A 525 -8.27 2.94 21.86
CA ALA A 525 -9.10 1.80 22.24
C ALA A 525 -8.46 0.43 21.91
N ALA A 526 -7.30 0.40 21.26
CA ALA A 526 -6.66 -0.82 20.73
C ALA A 526 -6.01 -1.75 21.78
N GLY A 527 -6.16 -1.45 23.08
CA GLY A 527 -5.50 -2.16 24.17
C GLY A 527 -4.20 -1.48 24.59
N SER A 528 -3.08 -2.21 24.53
CA SER A 528 -1.75 -1.65 24.79
C SER A 528 -1.43 -0.44 23.89
N LYS A 529 -0.54 0.44 24.37
CA LYS A 529 -0.13 1.65 23.65
C LYS A 529 0.39 1.29 22.25
N VAL A 530 -0.20 1.90 21.23
CA VAL A 530 0.19 1.77 19.83
C VAL A 530 1.32 2.75 19.55
N THR A 531 2.48 2.24 19.14
CA THR A 531 3.61 3.07 18.71
C THR A 531 3.56 3.33 17.22
N TRP A 532 4.37 4.28 16.76
CA TRP A 532 4.38 4.73 15.37
C TRP A 532 4.76 3.61 14.39
N ASP A 533 5.63 2.71 14.80
CA ASP A 533 6.14 1.55 14.06
C ASP A 533 5.37 0.26 14.36
N ASP A 534 4.17 0.36 14.92
CA ASP A 534 3.27 -0.76 15.20
C ASP A 534 2.30 -0.97 14.00
N PRO A 535 2.11 -2.22 13.51
CA PRO A 535 1.11 -2.53 12.50
C PRO A 535 -0.34 -2.13 12.85
N ARG A 536 -0.62 -1.79 14.12
CA ARG A 536 -1.90 -1.24 14.57
C ARG A 536 -2.08 0.25 14.28
N SER A 537 -1.00 1.00 14.04
CA SER A 537 -1.06 2.45 13.80
C SER A 537 -1.72 2.79 12.46
N PRO A 538 -2.84 3.53 12.39
CA PRO A 538 -3.46 3.88 11.11
C PRO A 538 -2.63 4.91 10.30
N PHE A 539 -1.64 5.55 10.94
CA PHE A 539 -0.78 6.57 10.35
C PHE A 539 0.52 5.93 9.83
N ARG A 540 0.47 5.40 8.61
CA ARG A 540 1.57 4.63 8.00
C ARG A 540 1.92 5.06 6.57
N GLY A 541 1.27 6.09 6.04
CA GLY A 541 1.60 6.65 4.73
C GLY A 541 1.35 5.70 3.55
N THR A 542 0.23 4.97 3.57
CA THR A 542 -0.15 3.96 2.56
C THR A 542 -1.35 4.36 1.71
N LEU A 543 -1.95 5.52 2.00
CA LEU A 543 -3.21 5.96 1.41
C LEU A 543 -2.99 6.95 0.27
N ASN A 544 -2.87 6.42 -0.94
CA ASN A 544 -2.88 7.20 -2.16
C ASN A 544 -4.33 7.60 -2.52
N SER A 545 -4.56 8.86 -2.87
CA SER A 545 -5.86 9.29 -3.39
C SER A 545 -5.73 10.53 -4.25
N ASN A 546 -6.59 10.72 -5.26
CA ASN A 546 -6.60 11.91 -6.11
C ASN A 546 -5.25 12.22 -6.82
N SER A 547 -4.37 11.22 -6.96
CA SER A 547 -3.13 11.38 -7.73
C SER A 547 -3.44 11.37 -9.23
N HIS A 548 -2.79 12.24 -10.01
CA HIS A 548 -3.07 12.40 -11.45
C HIS A 548 -1.97 13.22 -12.14
N PHE A 549 -2.01 13.29 -13.47
CA PHE A 549 -1.35 14.34 -14.23
C PHE A 549 -2.34 15.45 -14.59
N SER A 550 -1.89 16.68 -14.82
CA SER A 550 -2.73 17.67 -15.52
C SER A 550 -2.78 17.40 -17.03
N ALA A 551 -1.72 16.85 -17.60
CA ALA A 551 -1.58 16.50 -19.01
C ALA A 551 -0.43 15.51 -19.24
N LEU A 552 -0.46 14.85 -20.39
CA LEU A 552 0.69 14.24 -21.04
C LEU A 552 0.93 15.00 -22.34
N ALA A 553 2.12 15.60 -22.49
CA ALA A 553 2.44 16.42 -23.65
C ALA A 553 3.86 16.15 -24.14
N PHE A 554 3.97 15.76 -25.40
CA PHE A 554 5.23 15.48 -26.07
C PHE A 554 5.36 16.35 -27.31
N GLY A 555 6.56 16.90 -27.51
CA GLY A 555 6.93 17.60 -28.74
C GLY A 555 7.36 16.61 -29.82
N ASN A 556 7.56 17.11 -31.05
CA ASN A 556 8.15 16.29 -32.11
C ASN A 556 9.59 15.95 -31.72
N SER A 557 9.97 14.69 -31.88
CA SER A 557 11.33 14.21 -31.65
C SER A 557 11.92 13.69 -32.97
N PRO A 558 13.19 13.96 -33.28
CA PRO A 558 13.84 13.40 -34.47
C PRO A 558 13.97 11.88 -34.42
N ASN A 559 14.02 11.28 -33.21
CA ASN A 559 14.14 9.84 -32.98
C ASN A 559 13.26 9.41 -31.79
N SER A 560 12.84 8.15 -31.76
CA SER A 560 12.10 7.59 -30.62
C SER A 560 12.97 7.32 -29.39
N VAL A 561 14.30 7.36 -29.57
CA VAL A 561 15.29 7.26 -28.50
C VAL A 561 16.11 8.53 -28.47
N ILE A 562 16.14 9.16 -27.31
CA ILE A 562 16.99 10.32 -27.01
C ILE A 562 17.75 10.06 -25.71
N TYR A 563 18.78 10.87 -25.46
CA TYR A 563 19.58 10.83 -24.25
C TYR A 563 19.50 12.18 -23.55
N THR A 564 19.33 12.19 -22.24
CA THR A 564 19.28 13.40 -21.40
C THR A 564 20.31 13.34 -20.29
N ASP A 565 20.46 14.45 -19.56
CA ASP A 565 21.08 14.41 -18.23
C ASP A 565 20.15 13.78 -17.18
N ALA A 566 20.65 13.67 -15.94
CA ALA A 566 19.95 13.07 -14.80
C ALA A 566 18.66 13.80 -14.39
N TYR A 567 18.42 15.01 -14.91
CA TYR A 567 17.23 15.83 -14.64
C TYR A 567 16.29 15.90 -15.85
N GLY A 568 16.52 15.09 -16.88
CA GLY A 568 15.69 15.05 -18.08
C GLY A 568 15.91 16.23 -19.03
N LYS A 569 17.02 16.97 -18.89
CA LYS A 569 17.34 18.15 -19.72
C LYS A 569 18.40 17.82 -20.76
N ASN A 570 18.68 18.80 -21.62
CA ASN A 570 19.77 18.76 -22.61
C ASN A 570 19.69 17.56 -23.57
N ALA A 571 18.50 17.27 -24.08
CA ALA A 571 18.24 16.12 -24.94
C ALA A 571 19.13 16.07 -26.20
N LYS A 572 19.71 14.90 -26.49
CA LYS A 572 20.50 14.58 -27.69
C LYS A 572 20.04 13.26 -28.32
N THR A 573 20.36 13.04 -29.59
CA THR A 573 20.06 11.78 -30.31
C THR A 573 21.09 10.67 -30.06
N SER A 574 22.23 11.00 -29.43
CA SER A 574 23.30 10.08 -29.05
C SER A 574 23.80 10.41 -27.65
N PRO A 575 24.33 9.43 -26.88
CA PRO A 575 24.86 9.69 -25.56
C PRO A 575 26.14 10.55 -25.62
N ASP A 576 26.37 11.35 -24.59
CA ASP A 576 27.55 12.19 -24.43
C ASP A 576 27.93 12.28 -22.94
N SER A 577 28.74 11.31 -22.48
CA SER A 577 29.17 11.21 -21.09
C SER A 577 29.98 12.42 -20.63
N SER A 578 30.66 13.14 -21.54
CA SER A 578 31.43 14.35 -21.19
C SER A 578 30.53 15.49 -20.68
N GLN A 579 29.25 15.44 -21.02
CA GLN A 579 28.23 16.40 -20.59
C GLN A 579 27.20 15.78 -19.63
N GLY A 580 27.43 14.54 -19.17
CA GLY A 580 26.49 13.80 -18.33
C GLY A 580 25.18 13.39 -19.03
N ILE A 581 25.15 13.43 -20.36
CA ILE A 581 23.96 13.09 -21.17
C ILE A 581 23.99 11.59 -21.49
N THR A 582 23.64 10.78 -20.51
CA THR A 582 23.71 9.30 -20.62
C THR A 582 22.37 8.61 -20.39
N PHE A 583 21.34 9.34 -19.97
CA PHE A 583 20.04 8.77 -19.64
C PHE A 583 19.22 8.55 -20.88
N LYS A 584 19.12 7.31 -21.32
CA LYS A 584 18.26 6.93 -22.43
C LYS A 584 16.79 7.13 -22.04
N GLN A 585 16.07 7.84 -22.89
CA GLN A 585 14.63 8.07 -22.80
C GLN A 585 13.97 7.50 -24.06
N ILE A 586 12.79 6.90 -23.89
CA ILE A 586 11.91 6.57 -25.01
C ILE A 586 10.86 7.66 -25.11
N VAL A 587 10.74 8.28 -26.27
CA VAL A 587 9.79 9.36 -26.54
C VAL A 587 9.05 9.10 -27.86
N PRO A 588 7.83 9.63 -28.04
CA PRO A 588 7.15 9.61 -29.32
C PRO A 588 7.89 10.49 -30.34
N VAL A 589 7.97 10.06 -31.59
CA VAL A 589 8.49 10.88 -32.70
C VAL A 589 7.51 12.00 -33.06
N LYS A 590 6.21 11.69 -33.05
CA LYS A 590 5.15 12.66 -33.34
C LYS A 590 4.63 13.31 -32.06
N ALA A 591 4.47 14.61 -32.10
CA ALA A 591 3.90 15.37 -30.99
C ALA A 591 2.45 14.98 -30.72
N PHE A 592 2.10 14.84 -29.44
CA PHE A 592 0.72 14.80 -28.97
C PHE A 592 0.55 15.61 -27.69
N HIS A 593 -0.69 15.97 -27.38
CA HIS A 593 -1.03 16.65 -26.13
C HIS A 593 -2.42 16.23 -25.68
N TYR A 594 -2.46 15.49 -24.58
CA TYR A 594 -3.68 15.06 -23.92
C TYR A 594 -3.77 15.64 -22.51
N LYS A 595 -4.94 16.15 -22.16
CA LYS A 595 -5.24 16.71 -20.83
C LYS A 595 -6.16 15.78 -20.06
N VAL A 596 -6.12 15.96 -18.75
CA VAL A 596 -6.98 15.29 -17.78
C VAL A 596 -8.26 16.09 -17.57
N ASP A 597 -9.40 15.41 -17.49
CA ASP A 597 -10.71 15.97 -17.11
C ASP A 597 -11.12 15.40 -15.76
N GLY A 598 -10.67 16.07 -14.69
CA GLY A 598 -11.08 15.81 -13.32
C GLY A 598 -11.27 14.33 -12.97
N HIS A 599 -12.47 14.00 -12.45
CA HIS A 599 -12.79 12.70 -11.85
C HIS A 599 -12.58 11.47 -12.75
N ALA A 600 -12.64 11.59 -14.08
CA ALA A 600 -12.45 10.47 -15.01
C ALA A 600 -10.97 10.12 -15.24
N SER A 601 -10.07 11.01 -14.83
CA SER A 601 -8.65 10.95 -15.08
C SER A 601 -7.85 10.95 -13.78
N LEU A 602 -8.41 10.43 -12.68
CA LEU A 602 -7.66 10.19 -11.44
C LEU A 602 -7.06 8.79 -11.45
N ILE A 603 -5.82 8.66 -10.99
CA ILE A 603 -5.27 7.35 -10.61
C ILE A 603 -6.13 6.84 -9.45
N PRO A 604 -6.57 5.56 -9.49
CA PRO A 604 -7.43 5.01 -8.46
C PRO A 604 -6.83 5.20 -7.06
N ALA A 605 -7.66 5.65 -6.12
CA ALA A 605 -7.27 5.68 -4.73
C ALA A 605 -7.05 4.24 -4.23
N GLY A 606 -6.09 4.07 -3.32
CA GLY A 606 -5.74 2.76 -2.79
C GLY A 606 -5.14 2.84 -1.39
N ASP A 607 -5.40 1.81 -0.59
CA ASP A 607 -4.68 1.54 0.65
C ASP A 607 -3.73 0.37 0.46
N TYR A 608 -2.44 0.67 0.40
CA TYR A 608 -1.38 -0.32 0.23
C TYR A 608 -1.05 -1.11 1.50
N SER A 609 -1.67 -0.78 2.64
CA SER A 609 -1.66 -1.61 3.86
C SER A 609 -2.77 -2.66 3.91
N ALA A 610 -3.63 -2.69 2.87
CA ALA A 610 -4.81 -3.52 2.83
C ALA A 610 -5.69 -3.35 4.08
N TYR A 611 -6.04 -2.11 4.42
CA TYR A 611 -6.81 -1.74 5.61
C TYR A 611 -6.12 -2.17 6.92
N GLY A 612 -4.79 -2.10 6.94
CA GLY A 612 -3.94 -2.49 8.07
C GLY A 612 -3.76 -4.00 8.25
N LYS A 613 -4.11 -4.83 7.25
CA LYS A 613 -4.07 -6.30 7.37
C LYS A 613 -2.76 -6.94 6.89
N ASN A 614 -1.90 -6.24 6.16
CA ASN A 614 -0.67 -6.84 5.60
C ASN A 614 0.62 -6.52 6.39
N GLY A 615 0.52 -6.05 7.64
CA GLY A 615 1.69 -5.86 8.50
C GLY A 615 2.58 -4.66 8.17
N VAL A 616 2.25 -3.89 7.11
CA VAL A 616 2.90 -2.60 6.80
C VAL A 616 2.76 -1.67 7.99
N ARG A 617 3.81 -0.94 8.32
CA ARG A 617 3.85 0.01 9.44
C ARG A 617 4.75 1.19 9.08
N ALA A 618 4.89 2.16 9.97
CA ALA A 618 5.81 3.26 9.72
C ALA A 618 7.26 2.91 10.15
N PRO A 619 8.29 3.53 9.54
CA PRO A 619 8.17 4.40 8.37
C PRO A 619 8.00 3.50 7.17
N ASN A 620 7.14 3.92 6.25
CA ASN A 620 6.88 3.22 5.01
C ASN A 620 7.43 4.02 3.85
#